data_AF-A0A958LCV9-F1
#
_entry.id   AF-A0A958LCV9-F1
#
_cell.length_a   1.000
_cell.length_b   1.000
_cell.length_c   1.000
_cell.angle_alpha   90.00
_cell.angle_beta   90.00
_cell.angle_gamma   90.00
#
_symmetry.space_group_name_H-M   'P 1'
#
loop_
_entity.id
_entity.type
_entity.pdbx_description
1 polymer ?
#
loop_
_entity_poly.entity_id
_entity_poly.type
_entity_poly.pdbx_seq_one_letter_code
_entity_poly.pdbx_strand_id
1 'polypeptide(L)'
;MRRTQSSLMIAGLLCALVAAPVAAEPLRQVVSPPVTLPSGVPPLPSPRERKNKQFISKANVSLFHEVLLAPLAGWFKDGLLIGRALHHLSYVWEYGAEWRRLTDESLGAFDVDEEGNLVAVRETAARTGFPFGHAADINAEPDPARRAYKILWNIAALDQLSLGALYDIELSWVGARGRLRSADAELLRVGYPRLAVTAEPPTNEPAPGGTNSEEEAATDVVADAPAENAEDTVTYPPGLLRQDLLRLLSPPVVYGYAHVTWRYWDNREDSVWIHSPVTGRNRAVYAANRSDPLVGSLLTADDLLVWSGKVQSVNARVLDEKVLMVPFPSPRPLLLQEADAPSTDASLVLGTLFQRADNGSAAVLWNFDTNRLPQAAPWTPVSAVFVPRRVWIMELTPRLPFYATGRAILVVDQESMLPVYRVVYDRSGAYLRTIVGSWALASTKDGVERFPVEAFSFIVEDGAEIVSTLGTRQVTLFRSEAAPRLAERWPLFRIERHLESEGSDDPAAAAPAP
;
A
#
# COMPACT_ATOMS: atom_id res chain seq x y z
N MET A 1 -39.51 -70.79 -17.99
CA MET A 1 -40.22 -69.99 -19.02
C MET A 1 -40.49 -68.60 -18.46
N ARG A 2 -40.11 -67.54 -19.21
CA ARG A 2 -40.18 -66.09 -18.90
C ARG A 2 -39.16 -65.60 -17.85
N ARG A 3 -38.44 -64.49 -18.02
CA ARG A 3 -38.25 -63.52 -19.11
C ARG A 3 -36.95 -62.77 -18.78
N THR A 4 -36.06 -62.61 -19.75
CA THR A 4 -34.92 -61.69 -19.74
C THR A 4 -35.39 -60.27 -20.11
N GLN A 5 -34.90 -59.25 -19.41
CA GLN A 5 -34.84 -57.89 -19.93
C GLN A 5 -33.56 -57.20 -19.43
N SER A 6 -32.73 -56.83 -20.39
CA SER A 6 -31.56 -55.97 -20.29
C SER A 6 -31.97 -54.52 -20.06
N SER A 7 -31.14 -53.73 -19.37
CA SER A 7 -31.03 -52.28 -19.59
C SER A 7 -29.66 -51.78 -19.15
N LEU A 8 -29.06 -51.01 -20.07
CA LEU A 8 -27.80 -50.30 -19.99
C LEU A 8 -27.74 -49.35 -18.78
N MET A 9 -26.55 -49.22 -18.17
CA MET A 9 -26.17 -47.98 -17.50
C MET A 9 -24.82 -47.50 -18.02
N ILE A 10 -24.85 -46.23 -18.44
CA ILE A 10 -23.78 -45.41 -19.00
C ILE A 10 -22.80 -45.07 -17.86
N ALA A 11 -21.53 -45.41 -18.04
CA ALA A 11 -20.45 -44.99 -17.14
C ALA A 11 -19.98 -43.57 -17.53
N GLY A 12 -20.45 -42.57 -16.80
CA GLY A 12 -19.92 -41.21 -16.85
C GLY A 12 -18.74 -41.07 -15.88
N LEU A 13 -17.54 -40.91 -16.43
CA LEU A 13 -16.31 -40.64 -15.69
C LEU A 13 -16.29 -39.13 -15.33
N LEU A 14 -16.64 -38.78 -14.09
CA LEU A 14 -16.45 -37.42 -13.56
C LEU A 14 -15.10 -37.37 -12.83
N CYS A 15 -14.14 -36.66 -13.43
CA CYS A 15 -12.92 -36.21 -12.75
C CYS A 15 -13.30 -35.17 -11.69
N ALA A 16 -13.41 -35.60 -10.43
CA ALA A 16 -13.42 -34.69 -9.29
C ALA A 16 -11.97 -34.26 -8.98
N LEU A 17 -11.61 -33.03 -9.36
CA LEU A 17 -10.47 -32.34 -8.77
C LEU A 17 -10.84 -32.06 -7.30
N VAL A 18 -10.38 -32.92 -6.39
CA VAL A 18 -10.50 -32.70 -4.95
C VAL A 18 -9.45 -31.65 -4.56
N ALA A 19 -9.87 -30.39 -4.47
CA ALA A 19 -9.12 -29.40 -3.70
C ALA A 19 -9.15 -29.86 -2.24
N ALA A 20 -8.01 -30.32 -1.73
CA ALA A 20 -7.89 -30.65 -0.32
C ALA A 20 -8.11 -29.37 0.52
N PRO A 21 -8.98 -29.40 1.55
CA PRO A 21 -9.15 -28.25 2.42
C PRO A 21 -7.84 -27.99 3.16
N VAL A 22 -7.21 -26.85 2.90
CA VAL A 22 -6.12 -26.34 3.73
C VAL A 22 -6.70 -26.15 5.13
N ALA A 23 -6.23 -26.94 6.09
CA ALA A 23 -6.73 -26.89 7.45
C ALA A 23 -6.51 -25.49 8.04
N ALA A 24 -7.59 -24.84 8.47
CA ALA A 24 -7.52 -23.57 9.17
C ALA A 24 -6.76 -23.77 10.50
N GLU A 25 -5.55 -23.21 10.60
CA GLU A 25 -4.89 -23.09 11.90
C GLU A 25 -5.52 -21.92 12.66
N PRO A 26 -6.15 -22.15 13.83
CA PRO A 26 -6.61 -21.05 14.66
C PRO A 26 -5.43 -20.15 14.99
N LEU A 27 -5.67 -18.83 15.14
CA LEU A 27 -4.69 -17.82 15.55
C LEU A 27 -3.88 -18.30 16.77
N ARG A 28 -2.82 -19.08 16.54
CA ARG A 28 -1.85 -19.39 17.56
C ARG A 28 -1.21 -18.04 17.87
N GLN A 29 -1.24 -17.65 19.15
CA GLN A 29 -0.38 -16.60 19.67
C GLN A 29 1.07 -17.09 19.60
N VAL A 30 1.59 -17.23 18.38
CA VAL A 30 3.00 -17.40 18.14
C VAL A 30 3.59 -16.01 18.37
N VAL A 31 4.57 -15.95 19.25
CA VAL A 31 5.28 -14.72 19.59
C VAL A 31 6.33 -14.50 18.50
N SER A 32 6.37 -13.32 17.86
CA SER A 32 7.48 -12.99 16.96
C SER A 32 8.82 -13.24 17.68
N PRO A 33 9.78 -13.91 17.04
CA PRO A 33 11.07 -14.17 17.67
C PRO A 33 11.70 -12.82 18.07
N PRO A 34 12.13 -12.68 19.34
CA PRO A 34 12.63 -11.40 19.83
C PRO A 34 13.94 -11.02 19.12
N VAL A 35 14.04 -9.74 18.75
CA VAL A 35 15.26 -9.18 18.19
C VAL A 35 16.25 -8.90 19.33
N THR A 36 17.50 -9.32 19.17
CA THR A 36 18.56 -9.00 20.13
C THR A 36 18.82 -7.50 20.14
N LEU A 37 18.59 -6.87 21.29
CA LEU A 37 18.88 -5.45 21.51
C LEU A 37 20.38 -5.22 21.80
N PRO A 38 20.94 -4.06 21.41
CA PRO A 38 22.27 -3.65 21.86
C PRO A 38 22.38 -3.61 23.39
N SER A 39 23.56 -3.91 23.92
CA SER A 39 23.80 -4.10 25.38
C SER A 39 23.46 -2.88 26.26
N GLY A 40 23.40 -1.67 25.69
CA GLY A 40 23.03 -0.44 26.42
C GLY A 40 21.52 -0.19 26.53
N VAL A 41 20.69 -0.92 25.79
CA VAL A 41 19.24 -0.73 25.80
C VAL A 41 18.63 -1.51 26.98
N PRO A 42 17.82 -0.87 27.83
CA PRO A 42 17.21 -1.54 28.97
C PRO A 42 16.28 -2.68 28.51
N PRO A 43 16.12 -3.75 29.32
CA PRO A 43 15.22 -4.84 28.99
C PRO A 43 13.79 -4.33 28.87
N LEU A 44 13.13 -4.71 27.77
CA LEU A 44 11.77 -4.26 27.46
C LEU A 44 10.73 -5.26 27.99
N PRO A 45 9.56 -4.79 28.47
CA PRO A 45 8.50 -5.68 28.94
C PRO A 45 7.80 -6.39 27.77
N SER A 46 7.28 -7.59 28.05
CA SER A 46 6.39 -8.28 27.11
C SER A 46 4.99 -7.64 27.07
N PRO A 47 4.21 -7.80 25.98
CA PRO A 47 2.82 -7.33 25.92
C PRO A 47 1.90 -7.89 27.02
N ARG A 48 2.27 -9.02 27.66
CA ARG A 48 1.50 -9.67 28.72
C ARG A 48 1.70 -9.01 30.09
N GLU A 49 2.82 -8.31 30.31
CA GLU A 49 3.16 -7.64 31.56
C GLU A 49 2.42 -6.30 31.74
N ARG A 50 1.11 -6.36 32.03
CA ARG A 50 0.26 -5.14 32.10
C ARG A 50 0.68 -4.12 33.16
N LYS A 51 1.36 -4.55 34.22
CA LYS A 51 1.80 -3.70 35.35
C LYS A 51 3.15 -3.01 35.09
N ASN A 52 4.00 -3.61 34.26
CA ASN A 52 5.31 -3.06 33.92
C ASN A 52 5.20 -2.29 32.61
N LYS A 53 5.05 -0.96 32.71
CA LYS A 53 4.99 -0.08 31.53
C LYS A 53 6.30 0.67 31.41
N GLN A 54 7.02 0.43 30.33
CA GLN A 54 8.19 1.20 29.97
C GLN A 54 7.85 2.20 28.86
N PHE A 55 8.35 3.42 29.02
CA PHE A 55 8.19 4.49 28.04
C PHE A 55 9.57 5.00 27.62
N ILE A 56 9.71 5.31 26.34
CA ILE A 56 10.78 6.16 25.81
C ILE A 56 10.32 7.60 25.97
N SER A 57 11.16 8.43 26.57
CA SER A 57 10.86 9.82 26.90
C SER A 57 12.15 10.63 27.05
N LYS A 58 12.02 11.95 27.23
CA LYS A 58 13.12 12.86 27.52
C LYS A 58 14.04 12.37 28.65
N ALA A 59 13.49 11.72 29.67
CA ALA A 59 14.24 11.28 30.85
C ALA A 59 15.21 10.10 30.58
N ASN A 60 14.97 9.30 29.54
CA ASN A 60 15.71 8.06 29.30
C ASN A 60 16.09 7.80 27.84
N VAL A 61 15.82 8.74 26.92
CA VAL A 61 16.12 8.59 25.48
C VAL A 61 17.60 8.27 25.20
N SER A 62 18.52 8.72 26.04
CA SER A 62 19.96 8.41 25.90
C SER A 62 20.25 6.90 25.94
N LEU A 63 19.39 6.10 26.57
CA LEU A 63 19.50 4.64 26.61
C LEU A 63 19.01 3.95 25.31
N PHE A 64 18.33 4.70 24.43
CA PHE A 64 17.72 4.18 23.20
C PHE A 64 18.35 4.74 21.93
N HIS A 65 19.40 5.57 22.03
CA HIS A 65 19.94 6.33 20.89
C HIS A 65 20.42 5.44 19.72
N GLU A 66 20.93 4.22 20.00
CA GLU A 66 21.37 3.27 18.96
C GLU A 66 20.22 2.59 18.21
N VAL A 67 19.03 2.58 18.80
CA VAL A 67 17.82 1.91 18.26
C VAL A 67 16.74 2.91 17.86
N LEU A 68 17.07 4.20 17.76
CA LEU A 68 16.16 5.24 17.30
C LEU A 68 16.68 5.86 16.00
N LEU A 69 15.76 6.14 15.08
CA LEU A 69 16.06 6.98 13.94
C LEU A 69 16.40 8.41 14.43
N ALA A 70 17.41 9.04 13.83
CA ALA A 70 17.97 10.29 14.36
C ALA A 70 16.93 11.42 14.62
N PRO A 71 15.97 11.72 13.71
CA PRO A 71 14.94 12.71 13.98
C PRO A 71 14.05 12.35 15.18
N LEU A 72 13.69 11.07 15.33
CA LEU A 72 12.89 10.58 16.46
C LEU A 72 13.65 10.73 17.78
N ALA A 73 14.94 10.41 17.80
CA ALA A 73 15.78 10.61 18.99
C ALA A 73 15.78 12.08 19.43
N GLY A 74 15.81 13.02 18.47
CA GLY A 74 15.61 14.45 18.72
C GLY A 74 14.27 14.75 19.38
N TRP A 75 13.16 14.29 18.81
CA TRP A 75 11.82 14.57 19.35
C TRP A 75 11.60 13.97 20.75
N PHE A 76 12.14 12.78 21.03
CA PHE A 76 12.12 12.22 22.38
C PHE A 76 12.95 13.05 23.37
N LYS A 77 14.15 13.50 22.95
CA LYS A 77 15.04 14.36 23.76
C LYS A 77 14.42 15.71 24.07
N ASP A 78 13.69 16.29 23.13
CA ASP A 78 13.02 17.57 23.33
C ASP A 78 11.73 17.43 24.15
N GLY A 79 11.24 16.20 24.31
CA GLY A 79 10.00 15.88 25.01
C GLY A 79 8.76 16.00 24.12
N LEU A 80 8.94 16.23 22.82
CA LEU A 80 7.85 16.31 21.84
C LEU A 80 7.18 14.96 21.63
N LEU A 81 7.93 13.86 21.75
CA LEU A 81 7.42 12.50 21.58
C LEU A 81 7.60 11.68 22.86
N ILE A 82 6.59 10.91 23.21
CA ILE A 82 6.63 9.87 24.26
C ILE A 82 5.95 8.63 23.71
N GLY A 83 6.57 7.46 23.91
CA GLY A 83 6.12 6.22 23.31
C GLY A 83 6.30 5.05 24.26
N ARG A 84 5.28 4.19 24.39
CA ARG A 84 5.40 2.97 25.18
C ARG A 84 6.29 1.98 24.44
N ALA A 85 7.32 1.43 25.09
CA ALA A 85 8.19 0.42 24.50
C ALA A 85 7.76 -0.99 24.93
N LEU A 86 7.84 -1.94 23.99
CA LEU A 86 7.60 -3.37 24.20
C LEU A 86 8.69 -4.19 23.52
N HIS A 87 8.98 -5.37 24.05
CA HIS A 87 10.02 -6.24 23.50
C HIS A 87 9.63 -6.90 22.16
N HIS A 88 8.35 -7.22 21.98
CA HIS A 88 7.82 -7.87 20.78
C HIS A 88 6.30 -7.61 20.66
N LEU A 89 5.72 -7.95 19.51
CA LEU A 89 4.27 -8.02 19.31
C LEU A 89 3.70 -9.32 19.89
N SER A 90 2.39 -9.38 20.14
CA SER A 90 1.74 -10.61 20.63
C SER A 90 1.32 -11.58 19.52
N TYR A 91 1.83 -11.36 18.30
CA TYR A 91 1.55 -12.11 17.09
C TYR A 91 2.81 -12.11 16.20
N VAL A 92 2.89 -13.04 15.26
CA VAL A 92 3.90 -13.04 14.18
C VAL A 92 3.34 -12.31 12.98
N TRP A 93 4.17 -11.50 12.32
CA TRP A 93 3.77 -10.85 11.09
C TRP A 93 3.85 -11.83 9.92
N GLU A 94 2.71 -12.34 9.47
CA GLU A 94 2.63 -13.24 8.31
C GLU A 94 1.35 -12.97 7.53
N TYR A 95 1.44 -13.01 6.21
CA TYR A 95 0.37 -12.68 5.27
C TYR A 95 -0.59 -13.84 4.92
N GLY A 96 -0.49 -14.96 5.63
CA GLY A 96 -1.29 -16.16 5.41
C GLY A 96 -0.55 -17.25 4.63
N ALA A 97 -1.11 -18.46 4.65
CA ALA A 97 -0.47 -19.65 4.07
C ALA A 97 -0.33 -19.56 2.55
N GLU A 98 -1.34 -19.01 1.87
CA GLU A 98 -1.35 -18.86 0.42
C GLU A 98 -0.28 -17.85 -0.05
N TRP A 99 -0.15 -16.71 0.62
CA TRP A 99 0.91 -15.73 0.30
C TRP A 99 2.31 -16.33 0.49
N ARG A 100 2.50 -17.12 1.55
CA ARG A 100 3.77 -17.84 1.77
C ARG A 100 4.05 -18.81 0.64
N ARG A 101 3.08 -19.65 0.28
CA ARG A 101 3.20 -20.60 -0.85
C ARG A 101 3.59 -19.89 -2.14
N LEU A 102 2.88 -18.82 -2.50
CA LEU A 102 3.16 -18.03 -3.70
C LEU A 102 4.53 -17.34 -3.64
N THR A 103 4.99 -16.94 -2.46
CA THR A 103 6.33 -16.38 -2.25
C THR A 103 7.40 -17.43 -2.51
N ASP A 104 7.25 -18.62 -1.93
CA ASP A 104 8.19 -19.73 -2.10
C ASP A 104 8.27 -20.17 -3.57
N GLU A 105 7.14 -20.20 -4.28
CA GLU A 105 7.08 -20.53 -5.72
C GLU A 105 7.69 -19.45 -6.63
N SER A 106 7.65 -18.18 -6.19
CA SER A 106 8.20 -17.05 -6.92
C SER A 106 9.73 -16.96 -6.80
N LEU A 107 10.33 -17.66 -5.84
CA LEU A 107 11.77 -17.60 -5.60
C LEU A 107 12.55 -18.09 -6.84
N GLY A 108 13.44 -17.23 -7.34
CA GLY A 108 14.21 -17.48 -8.57
C GLY A 108 13.40 -17.37 -9.86
N ALA A 109 12.14 -16.92 -9.81
CA ALA A 109 11.31 -16.71 -10.98
C ALA A 109 11.42 -15.29 -11.56
N PHE A 110 11.97 -14.36 -10.77
CA PHE A 110 12.17 -12.96 -11.13
C PHE A 110 13.61 -12.53 -10.94
N ASP A 111 14.03 -11.55 -11.72
CA ASP A 111 15.24 -10.78 -11.50
C ASP A 111 14.99 -9.27 -11.69
N VAL A 112 16.02 -8.47 -11.40
CA VAL A 112 16.05 -7.03 -11.70
C VAL A 112 17.06 -6.76 -12.82
N ASP A 113 16.65 -6.05 -13.86
CA ASP A 113 17.56 -5.60 -14.93
C ASP A 113 18.47 -4.43 -14.49
N GLU A 114 19.27 -3.89 -15.42
CA GLU A 114 20.22 -2.81 -15.13
C GLU A 114 19.51 -1.48 -14.79
N GLU A 115 18.30 -1.28 -15.31
CA GLU A 115 17.49 -0.09 -15.09
C GLU A 115 16.67 -0.15 -13.79
N GLY A 116 16.56 -1.32 -13.17
CA GLY A 116 15.80 -1.56 -11.95
C GLY A 116 14.40 -2.16 -12.16
N ASN A 117 14.09 -2.66 -13.36
CA ASN A 117 12.79 -3.25 -13.68
C ASN A 117 12.69 -4.71 -13.26
N LEU A 118 11.48 -5.13 -12.89
CA LEU A 118 11.15 -6.52 -12.62
C LEU A 118 11.04 -7.32 -13.92
N VAL A 119 11.96 -8.24 -14.14
CA VAL A 119 11.96 -9.15 -15.29
C VAL A 119 11.64 -10.57 -14.84
N ALA A 120 10.77 -11.26 -15.59
CA ALA A 120 10.53 -12.68 -15.38
C ALA A 120 11.65 -13.47 -16.05
N VAL A 121 12.30 -14.38 -15.32
CA VAL A 121 13.36 -15.26 -15.86
C VAL A 121 12.83 -16.62 -16.29
N ARG A 122 11.58 -16.93 -15.93
CA ARG A 122 10.81 -18.08 -16.39
C ARG A 122 9.32 -17.73 -16.41
N GLU A 123 8.52 -18.59 -17.02
CA GLU A 123 7.06 -18.46 -16.97
C GLU A 123 6.56 -18.55 -15.51
N THR A 124 5.66 -17.64 -15.14
CA THR A 124 5.11 -17.55 -13.78
C THR A 124 3.60 -17.48 -13.81
N ALA A 125 2.97 -17.90 -12.72
CA ALA A 125 1.55 -17.68 -12.49
C ALA A 125 1.21 -16.17 -12.53
N ALA A 126 -0.03 -15.85 -12.88
CA ALA A 126 -0.53 -14.47 -12.94
C ALA A 126 -0.53 -13.77 -11.57
N ARG A 127 -0.58 -14.54 -10.47
CA ARG A 127 -0.44 -14.04 -9.10
C ARG A 127 0.87 -14.55 -8.51
N THR A 128 1.55 -13.67 -7.79
CA THR A 128 2.82 -13.94 -7.12
C THR A 128 2.76 -13.43 -5.69
N GLY A 129 3.55 -14.07 -4.81
CA GLY A 129 3.81 -13.56 -3.47
C GLY A 129 4.90 -12.49 -3.56
N PHE A 130 5.86 -12.52 -2.64
CA PHE A 130 7.05 -11.71 -2.80
C PHE A 130 7.93 -12.26 -3.95
N PRO A 131 8.18 -11.48 -5.03
CA PRO A 131 8.96 -11.95 -6.18
C PRO A 131 10.40 -12.35 -5.79
N PHE A 132 10.96 -11.75 -4.75
CA PHE A 132 12.32 -12.00 -4.29
C PHE A 132 12.39 -12.75 -2.95
N GLY A 133 11.33 -13.47 -2.58
CA GLY A 133 11.31 -14.25 -1.35
C GLY A 133 11.23 -13.40 -0.08
N HIS A 134 11.74 -13.95 1.02
CA HIS A 134 11.74 -13.33 2.33
C HIS A 134 13.03 -12.53 2.59
N ALA A 135 13.13 -11.92 3.77
CA ALA A 135 14.27 -11.06 4.10
C ALA A 135 15.62 -11.77 4.00
N ALA A 136 15.68 -13.06 4.35
CA ALA A 136 16.90 -13.85 4.23
C ALA A 136 17.37 -13.99 2.77
N ASP A 137 16.43 -14.18 1.84
CA ASP A 137 16.72 -14.33 0.40
C ASP A 137 17.22 -13.00 -0.19
N ILE A 138 16.57 -11.88 0.18
CA ILE A 138 17.01 -10.54 -0.22
C ILE A 138 18.41 -10.24 0.35
N ASN A 139 18.67 -10.57 1.61
CA ASN A 139 19.95 -10.30 2.26
C ASN A 139 21.12 -11.07 1.64
N ALA A 140 20.84 -12.16 0.91
CA ALA A 140 21.84 -12.89 0.16
C ALA A 140 22.35 -12.14 -1.09
N GLU A 141 21.63 -11.12 -1.59
CA GLU A 141 22.07 -10.29 -2.72
C GLU A 141 23.24 -9.39 -2.31
N PRO A 142 24.47 -9.59 -2.82
CA PRO A 142 25.64 -8.81 -2.40
C PRO A 142 25.62 -7.37 -2.92
N ASP A 143 24.98 -7.10 -4.07
CA ASP A 143 24.95 -5.74 -4.63
C ASP A 143 23.91 -4.87 -3.90
N PRO A 144 24.33 -3.80 -3.21
CA PRO A 144 23.40 -2.94 -2.47
C PRO A 144 22.35 -2.25 -3.35
N ALA A 145 22.63 -1.98 -4.62
CA ALA A 145 21.67 -1.38 -5.54
C ALA A 145 20.60 -2.40 -5.95
N ARG A 146 21.02 -3.57 -6.44
CA ARG A 146 20.10 -4.67 -6.78
C ARG A 146 19.27 -5.11 -5.57
N ARG A 147 19.89 -5.20 -4.39
CA ARG A 147 19.18 -5.51 -3.13
C ARG A 147 18.07 -4.51 -2.86
N ALA A 148 18.32 -3.21 -3.06
CA ALA A 148 17.30 -2.19 -2.85
C ALA A 148 16.12 -2.34 -3.82
N TYR A 149 16.37 -2.59 -5.10
CA TYR A 149 15.30 -2.84 -6.06
C TYR A 149 14.48 -4.09 -5.72
N LYS A 150 15.12 -5.17 -5.26
CA LYS A 150 14.41 -6.36 -4.78
C LYS A 150 13.48 -6.04 -3.61
N ILE A 151 13.94 -5.21 -2.66
CA ILE A 151 13.10 -4.72 -1.55
C ILE A 151 11.92 -3.89 -2.08
N LEU A 152 12.17 -2.92 -2.95
CA LEU A 152 11.12 -2.04 -3.50
C LEU A 152 10.07 -2.81 -4.31
N TRP A 153 10.47 -3.82 -5.07
CA TRP A 153 9.54 -4.68 -5.80
C TRP A 153 8.75 -5.62 -4.90
N ASN A 154 9.34 -6.12 -3.81
CA ASN A 154 8.59 -6.84 -2.78
C ASN A 154 7.54 -5.93 -2.09
N ILE A 155 7.87 -4.67 -1.84
CA ILE A 155 6.91 -3.67 -1.35
C ILE A 155 5.78 -3.47 -2.37
N ALA A 156 6.10 -3.27 -3.65
CA ALA A 156 5.10 -3.08 -4.71
C ALA A 156 4.20 -4.31 -4.90
N ALA A 157 4.73 -5.53 -4.68
CA ALA A 157 3.96 -6.76 -4.74
C ALA A 157 2.85 -6.82 -3.68
N LEU A 158 2.99 -6.14 -2.54
CA LEU A 158 1.92 -6.10 -1.52
C LEU A 158 0.63 -5.46 -2.01
N ASP A 159 0.68 -4.64 -3.07
CA ASP A 159 -0.54 -4.12 -3.72
C ASP A 159 -1.37 -5.24 -4.38
N GLN A 160 -0.79 -6.43 -4.59
CA GLN A 160 -1.48 -7.62 -5.12
C GLN A 160 -2.16 -8.47 -4.02
N LEU A 161 -1.93 -8.11 -2.76
CA LEU A 161 -2.44 -8.88 -1.62
C LEU A 161 -3.96 -8.71 -1.46
N SER A 162 -4.47 -7.50 -1.69
CA SER A 162 -5.89 -7.25 -1.96
C SER A 162 -6.01 -6.58 -3.31
N LEU A 163 -6.73 -7.18 -4.26
CA LEU A 163 -6.90 -6.58 -5.59
C LEU A 163 -7.59 -5.21 -5.54
N GLY A 164 -8.24 -4.86 -4.42
CA GLY A 164 -8.57 -3.47 -4.10
C GLY A 164 -8.76 -3.22 -2.61
N ALA A 165 -8.47 -2.00 -2.17
CA ALA A 165 -8.71 -1.51 -0.81
C ALA A 165 -9.18 -0.05 -0.81
N LEU A 166 -10.21 0.26 -0.03
CA LEU A 166 -10.69 1.60 0.25
C LEU A 166 -10.35 1.97 1.70
N TYR A 167 -9.58 3.03 1.88
CA TYR A 167 -9.22 3.57 3.18
C TYR A 167 -10.03 4.83 3.44
N ASP A 168 -10.79 4.83 4.53
CA ASP A 168 -11.38 6.05 5.09
C ASP A 168 -10.35 6.67 6.02
N ILE A 169 -9.84 7.86 5.68
CA ILE A 169 -8.74 8.51 6.39
C ILE A 169 -9.13 9.91 6.87
N GLU A 170 -8.53 10.33 7.97
CA GLU A 170 -8.58 11.70 8.46
C GLU A 170 -7.20 12.33 8.29
N LEU A 171 -7.12 13.39 7.48
CA LEU A 171 -5.95 14.26 7.40
C LEU A 171 -6.11 15.37 8.42
N SER A 172 -5.11 15.61 9.27
CA SER A 172 -5.14 16.70 10.25
C SER A 172 -3.88 17.55 10.23
N TRP A 173 -4.06 18.84 10.49
CA TRP A 173 -2.99 19.81 10.72
C TRP A 173 -2.95 20.11 12.21
N VAL A 174 -1.81 19.84 12.84
CA VAL A 174 -1.67 19.88 14.29
C VAL A 174 -0.61 20.92 14.65
N GLY A 175 -1.01 21.94 15.39
CA GLY A 175 -0.11 22.96 15.93
C GLY A 175 0.30 22.65 17.37
N ALA A 176 1.09 23.54 17.97
CA ALA A 176 1.60 23.39 19.33
C ALA A 176 0.50 23.24 20.42
N ARG A 177 -0.71 23.76 20.17
CA ARG A 177 -1.84 23.72 21.13
C ARG A 177 -2.89 22.64 20.83
N GLY A 178 -2.75 21.89 19.74
CA GLY A 178 -3.75 20.90 19.34
C GLY A 178 -4.02 20.89 17.84
N ARG A 179 -5.09 20.17 17.45
CA ARG A 179 -5.56 20.10 16.07
C ARG A 179 -6.11 21.46 15.62
N LEU A 180 -5.57 22.01 14.54
CA LEU A 180 -5.97 23.29 13.96
C LEU A 180 -7.12 23.11 12.96
N ARG A 181 -7.03 22.07 12.13
CA ARG A 181 -8.02 21.70 11.12
C ARG A 181 -7.86 20.23 10.74
N SER A 182 -8.90 19.67 10.13
CA SER A 182 -8.89 18.32 9.54
C SER A 182 -9.69 18.27 8.25
N ALA A 183 -9.45 17.23 7.47
CA ALA A 183 -10.21 16.87 6.28
C ALA A 183 -10.46 15.36 6.29
N ASP A 184 -11.71 14.95 6.05
CA ASP A 184 -12.02 13.54 5.80
C ASP A 184 -11.72 13.23 4.34
N ALA A 185 -11.13 12.07 4.09
CA ALA A 185 -10.74 11.65 2.76
C ALA A 185 -10.92 10.15 2.58
N GLU A 186 -11.00 9.74 1.32
CA GLU A 186 -10.95 8.36 0.89
C GLU A 186 -9.71 8.14 0.05
N LEU A 187 -9.01 7.03 0.28
CA LEU A 187 -7.98 6.52 -0.61
C LEU A 187 -8.42 5.16 -1.13
N LEU A 188 -8.82 5.11 -2.40
CA LEU A 188 -9.11 3.87 -3.11
C LEU A 188 -7.87 3.44 -3.90
N ARG A 189 -7.45 2.19 -3.69
CA ARG A 189 -6.34 1.58 -4.39
C ARG A 189 -6.80 0.29 -5.06
N VAL A 190 -6.49 0.14 -6.34
CA VAL A 190 -6.80 -1.07 -7.13
C VAL A 190 -5.53 -1.58 -7.76
N GLY A 191 -5.17 -2.83 -7.45
CA GLY A 191 -3.98 -3.50 -7.97
C GLY A 191 -4.33 -4.36 -9.18
N TYR A 192 -3.45 -4.34 -10.18
CA TYR A 192 -3.60 -5.14 -11.40
C TYR A 192 -2.49 -6.18 -11.45
N PRO A 193 -2.81 -7.49 -11.39
CA PRO A 193 -1.81 -8.52 -11.54
C PRO A 193 -1.18 -8.41 -12.93
N ARG A 194 0.11 -8.75 -13.02
CA ARG A 194 0.77 -8.86 -14.32
C ARG A 194 0.11 -10.04 -15.05
N LEU A 195 -0.75 -9.74 -16.03
CA LEU A 195 -1.24 -10.77 -16.97
C LEU A 195 0.01 -11.47 -17.52
N ALA A 196 0.01 -12.80 -17.49
CA ALA A 196 1.14 -13.62 -17.92
C ALA A 196 1.56 -13.16 -19.32
N VAL A 197 2.67 -12.43 -19.41
CA VAL A 197 3.28 -12.13 -20.70
C VAL A 197 4.16 -13.33 -21.01
N THR A 198 3.70 -14.16 -21.94
CA THR A 198 4.57 -15.06 -22.69
C THR A 198 5.71 -14.21 -23.23
N ALA A 199 6.95 -14.59 -22.90
CA ALA A 199 8.13 -13.89 -23.38
C ALA A 199 8.21 -14.00 -24.92
N GLU A 200 7.58 -13.06 -25.62
CA GLU A 200 7.94 -12.79 -27.01
C GLU A 200 8.91 -11.60 -27.00
N PRO A 201 10.12 -11.77 -27.57
CA PRO A 201 11.05 -10.67 -27.70
C PRO A 201 10.44 -9.61 -28.64
N PRO A 202 10.72 -8.31 -28.42
CA PRO A 202 10.24 -7.27 -29.32
C PRO A 202 10.82 -7.52 -30.72
N THR A 203 9.95 -7.87 -31.66
CA THR A 203 10.26 -7.81 -33.09
C THR A 203 10.40 -6.33 -33.44
N ASN A 204 11.63 -5.93 -33.78
CA ASN A 204 11.89 -4.66 -34.43
C ASN A 204 11.28 -4.69 -35.84
N GLU A 205 9.99 -4.38 -35.96
CA GLU A 205 9.43 -3.93 -37.23
C GLU A 205 9.30 -2.40 -37.19
N PRO A 206 9.92 -1.68 -38.14
CA PRO A 206 9.69 -0.24 -38.28
C PRO A 206 8.26 -0.01 -38.77
N ALA A 207 7.60 0.99 -38.19
CA ALA A 207 6.27 1.43 -38.58
C ALA A 207 6.17 1.61 -40.12
N PRO A 208 5.16 1.03 -40.79
CA PRO A 208 4.99 1.27 -42.22
C PRO A 208 4.53 2.70 -42.44
N GLY A 209 5.35 3.44 -43.20
CA GLY A 209 4.99 4.74 -43.75
C GLY A 209 3.77 4.62 -44.66
N GLY A 210 2.89 5.61 -44.56
CA GLY A 210 1.64 5.63 -45.31
C GLY A 210 1.84 5.76 -46.81
N THR A 211 1.04 5.01 -47.56
CA THR A 211 0.57 5.36 -48.90
C THR A 211 -0.84 4.83 -49.09
N ASN A 212 -1.73 5.70 -49.54
CA ASN A 212 -3.11 5.42 -49.93
C ASN A 212 -3.19 4.45 -51.12
N SER A 213 -4.12 3.50 -51.06
CA SER A 213 -4.82 2.99 -52.24
C SER A 213 -6.10 2.26 -51.81
N GLU A 214 -7.23 2.74 -52.31
CA GLU A 214 -8.51 2.03 -52.39
C GLU A 214 -8.36 0.83 -53.34
N GLU A 215 -8.88 -0.36 -52.98
CA GLU A 215 -9.92 -1.11 -53.73
C GLU A 215 -10.12 -2.56 -53.26
N GLU A 216 -11.40 -2.91 -53.23
CA GLU A 216 -12.05 -4.19 -53.50
C GLU A 216 -12.07 -5.37 -52.50
N ALA A 217 -13.32 -5.84 -52.36
CA ALA A 217 -13.83 -6.91 -51.55
C ALA A 217 -13.41 -8.31 -52.02
N ALA A 218 -13.22 -9.20 -51.06
CA ALA A 218 -13.57 -10.61 -51.22
C ALA A 218 -14.16 -11.12 -49.90
N THR A 219 -15.48 -11.31 -49.92
CA THR A 219 -16.26 -12.07 -48.97
C THR A 219 -15.78 -13.51 -48.91
N ASP A 220 -15.48 -14.01 -47.71
CA ASP A 220 -15.66 -15.43 -47.42
C ASP A 220 -16.43 -15.60 -46.11
N VAL A 221 -17.59 -16.23 -46.28
CA VAL A 221 -18.55 -16.57 -45.25
C VAL A 221 -18.06 -17.85 -44.57
N VAL A 222 -17.69 -17.75 -43.28
CA VAL A 222 -17.66 -18.92 -42.41
C VAL A 222 -18.70 -18.71 -41.30
N ALA A 223 -19.68 -19.61 -41.37
CA ALA A 223 -20.89 -19.77 -40.60
C ALA A 223 -20.81 -19.46 -39.10
N ASP A 224 -21.94 -18.90 -38.62
CA ASP A 224 -22.41 -18.82 -37.24
C ASP A 224 -21.97 -20.01 -36.37
N ALA A 225 -21.16 -19.70 -35.36
CA ALA A 225 -21.12 -20.43 -34.10
C ALA A 225 -21.88 -19.59 -33.05
N PRO A 226 -22.75 -20.21 -32.23
CA PRO A 226 -23.62 -19.48 -31.32
C PRO A 226 -22.78 -18.72 -30.28
N ALA A 227 -23.14 -17.45 -30.08
CA ALA A 227 -22.64 -16.61 -29.00
C ALA A 227 -23.08 -17.17 -27.64
N GLU A 228 -22.40 -18.21 -27.16
CA GLU A 228 -22.47 -18.64 -25.77
C GLU A 228 -21.28 -18.03 -25.02
N ASN A 229 -21.60 -17.13 -24.09
CA ASN A 229 -20.75 -16.62 -23.02
C ASN A 229 -19.48 -15.88 -23.44
N ALA A 230 -19.63 -14.76 -24.17
CA ALA A 230 -18.69 -13.66 -24.00
C ALA A 230 -18.94 -13.04 -22.62
N GLU A 231 -18.33 -13.61 -21.58
CA GLU A 231 -18.10 -12.84 -20.36
C GLU A 231 -17.39 -11.54 -20.78
N ASP A 232 -17.97 -10.39 -20.44
CA ASP A 232 -17.38 -9.06 -20.63
C ASP A 232 -15.91 -9.10 -20.22
N THR A 233 -15.03 -9.24 -21.21
CA THR A 233 -13.60 -9.35 -20.98
C THR A 233 -13.12 -7.94 -20.74
N VAL A 234 -13.13 -7.54 -19.48
CA VAL A 234 -12.64 -6.23 -19.02
C VAL A 234 -11.24 -6.02 -19.59
N THR A 235 -11.12 -5.12 -20.56
CA THR A 235 -9.86 -4.78 -21.22
C THR A 235 -9.20 -3.65 -20.44
N TYR A 236 -8.25 -4.00 -19.58
CA TYR A 236 -7.45 -3.02 -18.85
C TYR A 236 -6.50 -2.29 -19.81
N PRO A 237 -6.16 -1.02 -19.54
CA PRO A 237 -5.01 -0.38 -20.19
C PRO A 237 -3.77 -1.28 -20.02
N PRO A 238 -3.10 -1.66 -21.13
CA PRO A 238 -2.03 -2.66 -21.07
C PRO A 238 -0.89 -2.17 -20.17
N GLY A 239 -0.41 -3.05 -19.30
CA GLY A 239 0.74 -2.82 -18.42
C GLY A 239 0.48 -1.99 -17.15
N LEU A 240 -0.77 -1.76 -16.75
CA LEU A 240 -1.08 -1.21 -15.43
C LEU A 240 -0.61 -2.12 -14.30
N LEU A 241 0.05 -1.51 -13.31
CA LEU A 241 0.37 -2.09 -12.01
C LEU A 241 -0.72 -1.73 -11.00
N ARG A 242 -1.13 -0.46 -10.96
CA ARG A 242 -2.03 0.06 -9.92
C ARG A 242 -2.75 1.34 -10.34
N GLN A 243 -3.94 1.54 -9.80
CA GLN A 243 -4.62 2.82 -9.79
C GLN A 243 -4.84 3.29 -8.34
N ASP A 244 -4.58 4.57 -8.07
CA ASP A 244 -4.89 5.24 -6.81
C ASP A 244 -5.87 6.39 -7.07
N LEU A 245 -6.87 6.54 -6.21
CA LEU A 245 -7.76 7.70 -6.13
C LEU A 245 -7.80 8.18 -4.68
N LEU A 246 -7.23 9.37 -4.43
CA LEU A 246 -7.43 10.12 -3.20
C LEU A 246 -8.52 11.16 -3.41
N ARG A 247 -9.56 11.18 -2.58
CA ARG A 247 -10.66 12.16 -2.66
C ARG A 247 -10.91 12.81 -1.30
N LEU A 248 -11.12 14.12 -1.25
CA LEU A 248 -11.54 14.83 -0.04
C LEU A 248 -13.07 14.93 0.04
N LEU A 249 -13.62 14.53 1.18
CA LEU A 249 -15.05 14.46 1.48
C LEU A 249 -15.51 15.54 2.45
N SER A 250 -14.61 16.13 3.22
CA SER A 250 -14.93 17.22 4.13
C SER A 250 -13.66 18.01 4.46
N PRO A 251 -13.77 19.28 4.88
CA PRO A 251 -14.96 20.14 4.93
C PRO A 251 -15.43 20.60 3.52
N PRO A 252 -16.59 21.28 3.40
CA PRO A 252 -17.14 21.70 2.10
C PRO A 252 -16.18 22.48 1.19
N VAL A 253 -15.24 23.24 1.75
CA VAL A 253 -14.25 24.04 1.00
C VAL A 253 -13.25 23.19 0.19
N VAL A 254 -13.04 21.93 0.59
CA VAL A 254 -12.16 20.98 -0.12
C VAL A 254 -12.93 19.81 -0.72
N TYR A 255 -14.24 19.76 -0.50
CA TYR A 255 -15.11 18.69 -1.01
C TYR A 255 -14.96 18.56 -2.52
N GLY A 256 -14.71 17.33 -2.98
CA GLY A 256 -14.57 17.03 -4.40
C GLY A 256 -13.14 17.15 -4.94
N TYR A 257 -12.18 17.67 -4.17
CA TYR A 257 -10.76 17.54 -4.55
C TYR A 257 -10.43 16.06 -4.76
N ALA A 258 -9.82 15.74 -5.90
CA ALA A 258 -9.39 14.39 -6.21
C ALA A 258 -7.99 14.38 -6.82
N HIS A 259 -7.21 13.36 -6.49
CA HIS A 259 -5.92 13.07 -7.09
C HIS A 259 -5.93 11.61 -7.56
N VAL A 260 -5.84 11.43 -8.87
CA VAL A 260 -5.83 10.11 -9.53
C VAL A 260 -4.43 9.82 -10.03
N THR A 261 -3.95 8.60 -9.82
CA THR A 261 -2.69 8.12 -10.40
C THR A 261 -2.88 6.76 -11.02
N TRP A 262 -2.39 6.60 -12.24
CA TRP A 262 -2.23 5.33 -12.91
C TRP A 262 -0.75 5.00 -12.96
N ARG A 263 -0.40 3.84 -12.44
CA ARG A 263 0.97 3.35 -12.37
C ARG A 263 1.13 2.13 -13.24
N TYR A 264 2.24 2.08 -13.97
CA TYR A 264 2.58 1.01 -14.91
C TYR A 264 3.73 0.13 -14.40
N TRP A 265 3.73 -1.14 -14.81
CA TRP A 265 4.78 -2.13 -14.54
C TRP A 265 6.10 -1.82 -15.25
N ASP A 266 6.06 -1.10 -16.36
CA ASP A 266 7.21 -0.75 -17.20
C ASP A 266 7.76 0.65 -16.88
N ASN A 267 8.65 1.16 -17.74
CA ASN A 267 9.30 2.47 -17.58
C ASN A 267 8.42 3.68 -17.93
N ARG A 268 7.14 3.51 -18.34
CA ARG A 268 6.27 4.65 -18.57
C ARG A 268 6.13 5.48 -17.30
N GLU A 269 6.10 6.81 -17.41
CA GLU A 269 5.79 7.66 -16.26
C GLU A 269 4.38 7.38 -15.74
N ASP A 270 4.14 7.66 -14.46
CA ASP A 270 2.79 7.60 -13.90
C ASP A 270 1.90 8.64 -14.60
N SER A 271 0.69 8.25 -15.02
CA SER A 271 -0.31 9.19 -15.52
C SER A 271 -1.08 9.76 -14.34
N VAL A 272 -1.12 11.08 -14.22
CA VAL A 272 -1.62 11.75 -13.00
C VAL A 272 -2.63 12.83 -13.36
N TRP A 273 -3.75 12.84 -12.65
CA TRP A 273 -4.79 13.86 -12.79
C TRP A 273 -5.18 14.45 -11.44
N ILE A 274 -5.49 15.74 -11.44
CA ILE A 274 -6.01 16.45 -10.28
C ILE A 274 -7.34 17.10 -10.66
N HIS A 275 -8.37 16.85 -9.85
CA HIS A 275 -9.62 17.60 -9.88
C HIS A 275 -9.56 18.75 -8.88
N SER A 276 -9.85 19.96 -9.35
CA SER A 276 -9.94 21.15 -8.50
C SER A 276 -11.41 21.51 -8.26
N PRO A 277 -11.89 21.46 -7.00
CA PRO A 277 -13.28 21.77 -6.69
C PRO A 277 -13.58 23.27 -6.85
N VAL A 278 -12.55 24.12 -6.80
CA VAL A 278 -12.69 25.59 -6.99
C VAL A 278 -12.99 25.94 -8.44
N THR A 279 -12.40 25.20 -9.38
CA THR A 279 -12.56 25.46 -10.82
C THR A 279 -13.53 24.49 -11.49
N GLY A 280 -13.91 23.40 -10.81
CA GLY A 280 -14.73 22.32 -11.36
C GLY A 280 -14.09 21.57 -12.53
N ARG A 281 -12.75 21.59 -12.63
CA ARG A 281 -12.02 21.07 -13.79
C ARG A 281 -11.01 20.01 -13.41
N ASN A 282 -10.84 19.05 -14.31
CA ASN A 282 -9.78 18.06 -14.29
C ASN A 282 -8.56 18.60 -15.03
N ARG A 283 -7.36 18.25 -14.58
CA ARG A 283 -6.13 18.51 -15.33
C ARG A 283 -5.19 17.33 -15.23
N ALA A 284 -4.60 16.96 -16.37
CA ALA A 284 -3.41 16.12 -16.37
C ALA A 284 -2.24 16.93 -15.79
N VAL A 285 -1.42 16.29 -14.96
CA VAL A 285 -0.19 16.86 -14.38
C VAL A 285 0.96 15.89 -14.59
N TYR A 286 2.20 16.34 -14.40
CA TYR A 286 3.36 15.48 -14.55
C TYR A 286 3.43 14.46 -13.40
N ALA A 287 4.05 13.30 -13.65
CA ALA A 287 4.31 12.30 -12.62
C ALA A 287 5.06 12.90 -11.41
N ALA A 288 5.95 13.88 -11.66
CA ALA A 288 6.68 14.59 -10.61
C ALA A 288 5.78 15.37 -9.63
N ASN A 289 4.58 15.78 -10.05
CA ASN A 289 3.62 16.48 -9.17
C ASN A 289 3.07 15.57 -8.05
N ARG A 290 3.33 14.26 -8.08
CA ARG A 290 3.06 13.37 -6.94
C ARG A 290 3.87 13.71 -5.68
N SER A 291 4.98 14.42 -5.87
CA SER A 291 5.82 14.96 -4.79
C SER A 291 5.34 16.30 -4.25
N ASP A 292 4.27 16.87 -4.81
CA ASP A 292 3.71 18.14 -4.34
C ASP A 292 2.85 17.93 -3.09
N PRO A 293 2.84 18.88 -2.14
CA PRO A 293 2.03 18.77 -0.94
C PRO A 293 0.52 18.83 -1.25
N LEU A 294 -0.23 17.94 -0.62
CA LEU A 294 -1.68 17.82 -0.77
C LEU A 294 -2.38 18.88 0.09
N VAL A 295 -3.09 19.81 -0.56
CA VAL A 295 -4.01 20.77 0.07
C VAL A 295 -3.36 21.55 1.24
N GLY A 296 -2.09 21.96 1.05
CA GLY A 296 -1.34 22.71 2.06
C GLY A 296 -1.00 21.90 3.33
N SER A 297 -1.03 20.58 3.26
CA SER A 297 -0.40 19.69 4.25
C SER A 297 1.08 19.47 3.92
N LEU A 298 1.79 18.74 4.78
CA LEU A 298 3.13 18.23 4.51
C LEU A 298 3.10 16.86 3.82
N LEU A 299 1.91 16.26 3.65
CA LEU A 299 1.72 14.97 3.01
C LEU A 299 1.72 15.14 1.49
N THR A 300 2.39 14.26 0.77
CA THR A 300 2.36 14.17 -0.70
C THR A 300 1.74 12.85 -1.12
N ALA A 301 1.38 12.71 -2.40
CA ALA A 301 0.85 11.44 -2.90
C ALA A 301 1.89 10.30 -2.84
N ASP A 302 3.18 10.64 -2.87
CA ASP A 302 4.28 9.70 -2.68
C ASP A 302 4.54 9.33 -1.22
N ASP A 303 3.95 10.04 -0.25
CA ASP A 303 4.07 9.74 1.19
C ASP A 303 2.91 8.89 1.73
N LEU A 304 1.87 8.65 0.94
CA LEU A 304 0.78 7.73 1.28
C LEU A 304 1.36 6.34 1.57
N LEU A 305 0.89 5.67 2.64
CA LEU A 305 1.45 4.40 3.08
C LEU A 305 2.99 4.47 3.31
N VAL A 306 3.48 5.61 3.84
CA VAL A 306 4.89 5.97 4.08
C VAL A 306 5.73 6.17 2.82
N TRP A 307 5.55 5.30 1.83
CA TRP A 307 6.18 5.43 0.52
C TRP A 307 5.29 4.79 -0.55
N SER A 308 4.86 5.62 -1.49
CA SER A 308 4.05 5.24 -2.64
C SER A 308 4.73 5.65 -3.95
N GLY A 309 6.07 5.75 -3.97
CA GLY A 309 6.84 6.09 -5.16
C GLY A 309 6.86 4.96 -6.19
N LYS A 310 7.16 5.29 -7.45
CA LYS A 310 7.39 4.29 -8.49
C LYS A 310 8.81 3.73 -8.36
N VAL A 311 8.97 2.40 -8.41
CA VAL A 311 10.28 1.75 -8.25
C VAL A 311 11.29 2.26 -9.28
N GLN A 312 10.85 2.39 -10.53
CA GLN A 312 11.65 2.84 -11.67
C GLN A 312 11.96 4.34 -11.64
N SER A 313 11.24 5.15 -10.85
CA SER A 313 11.46 6.60 -10.79
C SER A 313 12.54 7.01 -9.78
N VAL A 314 13.22 6.04 -9.16
CA VAL A 314 14.28 6.29 -8.18
C VAL A 314 15.54 5.48 -8.49
N ASN A 315 16.70 6.09 -8.21
CA ASN A 315 17.93 5.36 -7.95
C ASN A 315 17.91 4.90 -6.50
N ALA A 316 18.10 3.60 -6.25
CA ALA A 316 17.99 3.01 -4.93
C ALA A 316 19.25 2.22 -4.56
N ARG A 317 19.66 2.30 -3.28
CA ARG A 317 20.71 1.44 -2.71
C ARG A 317 20.50 1.19 -1.22
N VAL A 318 20.81 -0.01 -0.76
CA VAL A 318 20.86 -0.32 0.67
C VAL A 318 22.13 0.29 1.27
N LEU A 319 21.97 1.03 2.36
CA LEU A 319 23.08 1.64 3.10
C LEU A 319 23.50 0.78 4.29
N ASP A 320 22.51 0.22 5.01
CA ASP A 320 22.75 -0.44 6.29
C ASP A 320 21.58 -1.34 6.69
N GLU A 321 21.81 -2.21 7.66
CA GLU A 321 20.82 -3.02 8.37
C GLU A 321 20.92 -2.76 9.87
N LYS A 322 19.81 -2.37 10.51
CA LYS A 322 19.81 -2.01 11.94
C LYS A 322 18.65 -2.63 12.69
N VAL A 323 18.73 -2.56 14.02
CA VAL A 323 17.57 -2.74 14.88
C VAL A 323 17.06 -1.36 15.26
N LEU A 324 15.84 -1.02 14.86
CA LEU A 324 15.19 0.23 15.24
C LEU A 324 13.87 -0.03 15.97
N MET A 325 13.53 0.84 16.90
CA MET A 325 12.19 0.90 17.48
C MET A 325 11.21 1.36 16.40
N VAL A 326 10.17 0.59 16.11
CA VAL A 326 9.14 0.86 15.10
C VAL A 326 7.78 0.99 15.78
N PRO A 327 6.95 2.00 15.44
CA PRO A 327 5.63 2.16 16.01
C PRO A 327 4.63 1.16 15.42
N PHE A 328 3.77 0.64 16.29
CA PHE A 328 2.60 -0.17 15.94
C PHE A 328 1.39 0.42 16.67
N PRO A 329 0.18 0.37 16.07
CA PRO A 329 -1.00 0.96 16.68
C PRO A 329 -1.53 0.10 17.84
N SER A 330 -1.18 -1.18 17.84
CA SER A 330 -1.58 -2.18 18.82
C SER A 330 -0.55 -3.31 18.89
N PRO A 331 -0.27 -3.87 20.08
CA PRO A 331 0.55 -5.07 20.20
C PRO A 331 -0.19 -6.35 19.76
N ARG A 332 -1.47 -6.27 19.40
CA ARG A 332 -2.34 -7.37 18.94
C ARG A 332 -2.78 -7.14 17.49
N PRO A 333 -3.07 -8.21 16.72
CA PRO A 333 -3.61 -8.04 15.38
C PRO A 333 -5.01 -7.42 15.45
N LEU A 334 -5.44 -6.81 14.35
CA LEU A 334 -6.78 -6.25 14.18
C LEU A 334 -7.73 -7.33 13.66
N LEU A 335 -9.02 -7.19 13.96
CA LEU A 335 -10.03 -8.14 13.49
C LEU A 335 -10.66 -7.63 12.19
N LEU A 336 -10.56 -8.43 11.13
CA LEU A 336 -11.36 -8.29 9.91
C LEU A 336 -12.72 -8.97 10.12
N GLN A 337 -13.77 -8.27 9.73
CA GLN A 337 -15.16 -8.74 9.80
C GLN A 337 -15.79 -8.65 8.41
N GLU A 338 -16.77 -9.49 8.13
CA GLU A 338 -17.58 -9.35 6.92
C GLU A 338 -18.39 -8.04 7.00
N ALA A 339 -18.58 -7.37 5.86
CA ALA A 339 -19.41 -6.17 5.79
C ALA A 339 -20.90 -6.48 6.05
N ASP A 340 -21.59 -5.65 6.83
CA ASP A 340 -23.02 -5.83 7.19
C ASP A 340 -24.03 -5.52 6.06
N ALA A 341 -23.57 -4.97 4.93
CA ALA A 341 -24.43 -4.51 3.83
C ALA A 341 -24.47 -5.50 2.65
N PRO A 342 -25.56 -5.55 1.85
CA PRO A 342 -25.61 -6.32 0.61
C PRO A 342 -24.83 -5.56 -0.48
N SER A 343 -23.55 -5.30 -0.27
CA SER A 343 -22.66 -5.06 -1.40
C SER A 343 -22.49 -6.42 -2.06
N THR A 344 -23.17 -6.60 -3.20
CA THR A 344 -22.71 -7.57 -4.20
C THR A 344 -21.20 -7.43 -4.28
N ASP A 345 -20.46 -8.50 -4.01
CA ASP A 345 -19.00 -8.58 -3.86
C ASP A 345 -18.54 -8.68 -2.39
N ALA A 346 -18.10 -9.89 -2.00
CA ALA A 346 -17.69 -10.21 -0.64
C ALA A 346 -16.55 -9.28 -0.16
N SER A 347 -16.88 -8.41 0.80
CA SER A 347 -16.01 -7.33 1.28
C SER A 347 -15.71 -7.50 2.75
N LEU A 348 -14.43 -7.36 3.13
CA LEU A 348 -14.00 -7.38 4.52
C LEU A 348 -13.82 -5.95 5.01
N VAL A 349 -14.30 -5.67 6.21
CA VAL A 349 -14.12 -4.39 6.87
C VAL A 349 -13.25 -4.56 8.09
N LEU A 350 -12.33 -3.61 8.26
CA LEU A 350 -11.53 -3.51 9.46
C LEU A 350 -12.39 -3.06 10.64
N GLY A 351 -12.48 -3.89 11.68
CA GLY A 351 -13.02 -3.49 12.97
C GLY A 351 -12.15 -2.40 13.60
N THR A 352 -12.78 -1.35 14.11
CA THR A 352 -12.09 -0.12 14.52
C THR A 352 -11.42 -0.33 15.89
N LEU A 353 -10.20 0.17 16.05
CA LEU A 353 -9.41 -0.06 17.28
C LEU A 353 -9.92 0.75 18.46
N PHE A 354 -10.34 1.98 18.20
CA PHE A 354 -10.78 2.93 19.20
C PHE A 354 -12.03 3.65 18.73
N GLN A 355 -12.95 3.88 19.67
CA GLN A 355 -14.03 4.84 19.53
C GLN A 355 -13.59 6.15 20.18
N ARG A 356 -13.65 7.25 19.43
CA ARG A 356 -13.39 8.61 19.90
C ARG A 356 -14.59 9.15 20.66
N ALA A 357 -14.38 10.26 21.39
CA ALA A 357 -15.42 10.90 22.19
C ALA A 357 -16.59 11.46 21.33
N ASP A 358 -16.35 11.71 20.05
CA ASP A 358 -17.35 12.12 19.06
C ASP A 358 -18.08 10.93 18.41
N ASN A 359 -17.96 9.73 19.00
CA ASN A 359 -18.41 8.45 18.44
C ASN A 359 -17.75 8.04 17.12
N GLY A 360 -16.72 8.76 16.66
CA GLY A 360 -15.94 8.40 15.49
C GLY A 360 -15.02 7.21 15.72
N SER A 361 -14.73 6.48 14.66
CA SER A 361 -13.77 5.37 14.68
C SER A 361 -12.35 5.83 14.38
N ALA A 362 -11.35 5.24 15.04
CA ALA A 362 -9.95 5.53 14.78
C ALA A 362 -9.03 4.30 14.99
N ALA A 363 -8.03 4.16 14.14
CA ALA A 363 -6.95 3.20 14.30
C ALA A 363 -5.88 3.66 15.31
N VAL A 364 -5.86 4.94 15.66
CA VAL A 364 -4.95 5.54 16.65
C VAL A 364 -5.66 6.61 17.46
N LEU A 365 -5.27 6.78 18.72
CA LEU A 365 -5.63 7.95 19.52
C LEU A 365 -4.46 8.92 19.53
N TRP A 366 -4.72 10.17 19.18
CA TRP A 366 -3.72 11.24 19.26
C TRP A 366 -3.75 11.91 20.63
N ASN A 367 -2.67 12.62 20.96
CA ASN A 367 -2.61 13.35 22.22
C ASN A 367 -3.55 14.56 22.22
N PHE A 368 -3.80 15.19 21.06
CA PHE A 368 -4.82 16.25 20.94
C PHE A 368 -6.26 15.74 21.19
N ASP A 369 -6.52 14.43 21.00
CA ASP A 369 -7.84 13.85 21.28
C ASP A 369 -8.05 13.57 22.77
N THR A 370 -6.98 13.21 23.49
CA THR A 370 -7.09 12.61 24.83
C THR A 370 -6.38 13.35 25.94
N ASN A 371 -5.39 14.19 25.60
CA ASN A 371 -4.47 14.86 26.51
C ASN A 371 -3.85 13.94 27.59
N ARG A 372 -3.65 12.66 27.26
CA ARG A 372 -3.11 11.65 28.20
C ARG A 372 -1.63 11.83 28.49
N LEU A 373 -0.90 12.53 27.62
CA LEU A 373 0.53 12.82 27.74
C LEU A 373 0.71 14.35 27.72
N PRO A 374 0.35 15.09 28.78
CA PRO A 374 0.34 16.57 28.78
C PRO A 374 1.72 17.21 28.53
N GLN A 375 2.80 16.45 28.73
CA GLN A 375 4.17 16.87 28.48
C GLN A 375 4.65 16.60 27.04
N ALA A 376 3.90 15.82 26.25
CA ALA A 376 4.24 15.48 24.87
C ALA A 376 3.49 16.39 23.88
N ALA A 377 3.97 16.46 22.64
CA ALA A 377 3.32 17.25 21.61
C ALA A 377 1.91 16.73 21.28
N PRO A 378 0.98 17.58 20.84
CA PRO A 378 -0.40 17.15 20.57
C PRO A 378 -0.52 16.07 19.48
N TRP A 379 0.43 16.00 18.54
CA TRP A 379 0.48 14.99 17.49
C TRP A 379 1.08 13.64 17.94
N THR A 380 1.44 13.47 19.22
CA THR A 380 1.94 12.18 19.71
C THR A 380 0.85 11.09 19.65
N PRO A 381 1.11 9.91 19.06
CA PRO A 381 0.14 8.81 19.01
C PRO A 381 0.11 8.07 20.36
N VAL A 382 -0.83 8.42 21.24
CA VAL A 382 -0.86 7.94 22.64
C VAL A 382 -1.16 6.45 22.79
N SER A 383 -1.80 5.84 21.79
CA SER A 383 -2.13 4.41 21.81
C SER A 383 -1.04 3.53 21.20
N ALA A 384 -0.07 4.12 20.49
CA ALA A 384 0.96 3.37 19.80
C ALA A 384 1.99 2.77 20.76
N VAL A 385 2.60 1.67 20.32
CA VAL A 385 3.71 0.99 21.00
C VAL A 385 4.91 0.92 20.07
N PHE A 386 6.10 1.12 20.61
CA PHE A 386 7.35 0.99 19.91
C PHE A 386 7.95 -0.38 20.19
N VAL A 387 8.27 -1.12 19.14
CA VAL A 387 8.82 -2.48 19.20
C VAL A 387 10.13 -2.53 18.41
N PRO A 388 11.20 -3.15 18.90
CA PRO A 388 12.43 -3.30 18.12
C PRO A 388 12.21 -4.22 16.92
N ARG A 389 12.64 -3.77 15.74
CA ARG A 389 12.54 -4.48 14.46
C ARG A 389 13.86 -4.43 13.74
N ARG A 390 14.22 -5.52 13.04
CA ARG A 390 15.30 -5.48 12.06
C ARG A 390 14.80 -4.73 10.84
N VAL A 391 15.57 -3.77 10.36
CA VAL A 391 15.19 -2.90 9.25
C VAL A 391 16.31 -2.78 8.24
N TRP A 392 15.95 -2.61 6.97
CA TRP A 392 16.84 -2.07 5.95
C TRP A 392 16.78 -0.55 5.99
N ILE A 393 17.94 0.09 5.86
CA ILE A 393 18.07 1.53 5.65
C ILE A 393 18.54 1.72 4.22
N MET A 394 17.74 2.39 3.40
CA MET A 394 18.01 2.58 1.97
C MET A 394 18.03 4.04 1.61
N GLU A 395 18.89 4.42 0.66
CA GLU A 395 18.85 5.74 0.03
C GLU A 395 18.09 5.66 -1.29
N LEU A 396 17.16 6.60 -1.46
CA LEU A 396 16.40 6.79 -2.69
C LEU A 396 16.70 8.18 -3.26
N THR A 397 17.05 8.26 -4.53
CA THR A 397 17.23 9.54 -5.24
C THR A 397 16.27 9.59 -6.43
N PRO A 398 15.32 10.53 -6.48
CA PRO A 398 14.41 10.68 -7.62
C PRO A 398 15.18 10.86 -8.93
N ARG A 399 14.75 10.15 -9.98
CA ARG A 399 15.27 10.28 -11.36
C ARG A 399 14.59 11.42 -12.13
N LEU A 400 13.33 11.71 -11.78
CA LEU A 400 12.53 12.72 -12.47
C LEU A 400 12.98 14.14 -12.06
N PRO A 401 13.30 15.04 -13.02
CA PRO A 401 13.99 16.30 -12.76
C PRO A 401 13.14 17.35 -12.03
N PHE A 402 11.81 17.21 -12.03
CA PHE A 402 10.87 18.15 -11.43
C PHE A 402 10.32 17.70 -10.07
N TYR A 403 10.88 16.66 -9.47
CA TYR A 403 10.52 16.30 -8.09
C TYR A 403 10.81 17.48 -7.15
N ALA A 404 9.85 17.78 -6.28
CA ALA A 404 9.95 18.85 -5.29
C ALA A 404 11.03 18.57 -4.22
N THR A 405 11.41 17.30 -4.07
CA THR A 405 12.34 16.81 -3.04
C THR A 405 13.59 16.21 -3.68
N GLY A 406 14.69 16.18 -2.92
CA GLY A 406 15.94 15.55 -3.31
C GLY A 406 16.01 14.10 -2.87
N ARG A 407 17.14 13.69 -2.30
CA ARG A 407 17.32 12.32 -1.77
C ARG A 407 16.40 12.06 -0.57
N ALA A 408 16.11 10.79 -0.33
CA ALA A 408 15.42 10.33 0.86
C ALA A 408 16.08 9.08 1.44
N ILE A 409 15.98 8.90 2.75
CA ILE A 409 16.27 7.64 3.42
C ILE A 409 14.95 6.91 3.69
N LEU A 410 14.77 5.75 3.10
CA LEU A 410 13.63 4.87 3.35
C LEU A 410 14.05 3.76 4.31
N VAL A 411 13.28 3.57 5.38
CA VAL A 411 13.48 2.48 6.34
C VAL A 411 12.36 1.47 6.20
N VAL A 412 12.72 0.21 5.98
CA VAL A 412 11.77 -0.88 5.69
C VAL A 412 11.94 -1.98 6.75
N ASP A 413 10.85 -2.40 7.38
CA ASP A 413 10.85 -3.50 8.35
C ASP A 413 11.01 -4.84 7.64
N GLN A 414 12.02 -5.63 8.03
CA GLN A 414 12.37 -6.88 7.35
C GLN A 414 11.30 -7.98 7.52
N GLU A 415 10.57 -7.98 8.64
CA GLU A 415 9.58 -9.02 8.90
C GLU A 415 8.23 -8.68 8.24
N SER A 416 7.85 -7.40 8.17
CA SER A 416 6.62 -6.99 7.46
C SER A 416 6.80 -6.65 5.99
N MET A 417 8.02 -6.40 5.51
CA MET A 417 8.27 -5.84 4.17
C MET A 417 7.58 -4.50 3.92
N LEU A 418 7.31 -3.72 4.97
CA LEU A 418 6.62 -2.43 4.87
C LEU A 418 7.55 -1.26 5.20
N PRO A 419 7.41 -0.13 4.49
CA PRO A 419 8.10 1.10 4.84
C PRO A 419 7.55 1.66 6.16
N VAL A 420 8.43 1.96 7.11
CA VAL A 420 8.05 2.42 8.47
C VAL A 420 8.51 3.85 8.75
N TYR A 421 9.61 4.27 8.12
CA TYR A 421 10.11 5.63 8.19
C TYR A 421 10.59 6.12 6.84
N ARG A 422 10.46 7.41 6.60
CA ARG A 422 11.09 8.09 5.47
C ARG A 422 11.63 9.44 5.90
N VAL A 423 12.92 9.67 5.71
CA VAL A 423 13.58 10.96 5.95
C VAL A 423 13.85 11.61 4.61
N VAL A 424 13.31 12.80 4.38
CA VAL A 424 13.37 13.48 3.08
C VAL A 424 14.29 14.69 3.18
N TYR A 425 15.11 14.88 2.16
CA TYR A 425 16.02 16.02 2.02
C TYR A 425 15.59 16.86 0.82
N ASP A 426 15.94 18.15 0.83
CA ASP A 426 15.78 19.00 -0.34
C ASP A 426 16.86 18.71 -1.40
N ARG A 427 16.82 19.43 -2.53
CA ARG A 427 17.78 19.26 -3.63
C ARG A 427 19.19 19.77 -3.29
N SER A 428 19.35 20.57 -2.24
CA SER A 428 20.65 21.00 -1.72
C SER A 428 21.27 19.98 -0.76
N GLY A 429 20.48 19.01 -0.30
CA GLY A 429 20.87 17.99 0.67
C GLY A 429 20.55 18.36 2.12
N ALA A 430 19.85 19.47 2.36
CA ALA A 430 19.37 19.84 3.68
C ALA A 430 18.19 18.96 4.10
N TYR A 431 18.11 18.64 5.40
CA TYR A 431 16.98 17.91 5.96
C TYR A 431 15.70 18.72 5.76
N LEU A 432 14.67 18.10 5.20
CA LEU A 432 13.37 18.73 4.97
C LEU A 432 12.37 18.22 6.00
N ARG A 433 12.06 16.92 5.98
CA ARG A 433 11.00 16.35 6.82
C ARG A 433 11.20 14.86 7.09
N THR A 434 10.53 14.37 8.12
CA THR A 434 10.46 12.94 8.44
C THR A 434 9.02 12.49 8.48
N ILE A 435 8.74 11.39 7.78
CA ILE A 435 7.48 10.65 7.80
C ILE A 435 7.68 9.43 8.70
N VAL A 436 6.75 9.26 9.63
CA VAL A 436 6.65 8.08 10.49
C VAL A 436 5.31 7.42 10.23
N GLY A 437 5.33 6.16 9.80
CA GLY A 437 4.11 5.36 9.65
C GLY A 437 4.08 4.18 10.59
N SER A 438 2.87 3.73 10.86
CA SER A 438 2.59 2.62 11.77
C SER A 438 1.60 1.67 11.11
N TRP A 439 2.03 0.42 10.99
CA TRP A 439 1.25 -0.63 10.34
C TRP A 439 0.63 -1.57 11.38
N ALA A 440 -0.53 -2.13 11.06
CA ALA A 440 -1.18 -3.19 11.80
C ALA A 440 -1.39 -4.40 10.89
N LEU A 441 -1.34 -5.60 11.45
CA LEU A 441 -1.82 -6.79 10.75
C LEU A 441 -3.29 -7.01 11.11
N ALA A 442 -4.18 -6.87 10.15
CA ALA A 442 -5.58 -7.25 10.28
C ALA A 442 -5.75 -8.72 9.88
N SER A 443 -6.64 -9.45 10.55
CA SER A 443 -6.87 -10.88 10.33
C SER A 443 -8.34 -11.23 10.53
N THR A 444 -8.86 -12.13 9.70
CA THR A 444 -10.15 -12.80 10.00
C THR A 444 -10.04 -13.65 11.26
N LYS A 445 -11.17 -14.00 11.85
CA LYS A 445 -11.25 -14.77 13.11
C LYS A 445 -10.58 -16.15 13.00
N ASP A 446 -10.69 -16.79 11.84
CA ASP A 446 -10.05 -18.07 11.53
C ASP A 446 -8.57 -17.94 11.19
N GLY A 447 -8.05 -16.73 11.03
CA GLY A 447 -6.64 -16.47 10.75
C GLY A 447 -6.22 -16.69 9.29
N VAL A 448 -7.18 -17.00 8.41
CA VAL A 448 -6.94 -17.37 7.00
C VAL A 448 -6.57 -16.14 6.17
N GLU A 449 -7.40 -15.10 6.22
CA GLU A 449 -7.14 -13.85 5.51
C GLU A 449 -6.44 -12.87 6.45
N ARG A 450 -5.31 -12.34 5.99
CA ARG A 450 -4.50 -11.38 6.74
C ARG A 450 -4.06 -10.26 5.83
N PHE A 451 -4.19 -9.02 6.29
CA PHE A 451 -3.95 -7.84 5.47
C PHE A 451 -3.19 -6.76 6.26
N PRO A 452 -2.15 -6.12 5.69
CA PRO A 452 -1.46 -5.02 6.34
C PRO A 452 -2.26 -3.73 6.20
N VAL A 453 -2.49 -3.01 7.29
CA VAL A 453 -3.19 -1.73 7.29
C VAL A 453 -2.27 -0.64 7.84
N GLU A 454 -2.05 0.44 7.08
CA GLU A 454 -1.48 1.65 7.67
C GLU A 454 -2.53 2.21 8.63
N ALA A 455 -2.25 2.18 9.93
CA ALA A 455 -3.16 2.72 10.94
C ALA A 455 -3.03 4.23 11.05
N PHE A 456 -1.80 4.74 10.95
CA PHE A 456 -1.53 6.15 10.93
C PHE A 456 -0.15 6.46 10.37
N SER A 457 0.01 7.70 9.93
CA SER A 457 1.31 8.34 9.76
C SER A 457 1.29 9.79 10.26
N PHE A 458 2.47 10.31 10.56
CA PHE A 458 2.66 11.72 10.83
C PHE A 458 3.95 12.24 10.19
N ILE A 459 3.93 13.50 9.78
CA ILE A 459 4.97 14.16 9.01
C ILE A 459 5.38 15.42 9.75
N VAL A 460 6.66 15.49 10.12
CA VAL A 460 7.27 16.61 10.82
C VAL A 460 8.37 17.20 9.95
N GLU A 461 8.23 18.47 9.59
CA GLU A 461 9.25 19.25 8.88
C GLU A 461 10.29 19.82 9.85
N ASP A 462 11.45 20.21 9.35
CA ASP A 462 12.45 20.92 10.15
C ASP A 462 11.89 22.25 10.68
N GLY A 463 12.08 22.52 11.97
CA GLY A 463 11.51 23.70 12.63
C GLY A 463 9.98 23.79 12.60
N ALA A 464 9.26 22.70 12.31
CA ALA A 464 7.81 22.72 12.07
C ALA A 464 7.00 23.28 13.24
N GLU A 465 6.22 24.32 12.97
CA GLU A 465 5.13 24.77 13.85
C GLU A 465 3.85 23.93 13.67
N ILE A 466 3.72 23.28 12.51
CA ILE A 466 2.57 22.48 12.10
C ILE A 466 3.04 21.09 11.67
N VAL A 467 2.43 20.06 12.24
CA VAL A 467 2.59 18.65 11.86
C VAL A 467 1.37 18.20 11.08
N SER A 468 1.59 17.43 10.01
CA SER A 468 0.50 16.74 9.30
C SER A 468 0.36 15.32 9.82
N THR A 469 -0.86 14.89 10.11
CA THR A 469 -1.15 13.50 10.50
C THR A 469 -2.18 12.90 9.56
N LEU A 470 -2.01 11.64 9.23
CA LEU A 470 -2.99 10.81 8.55
C LEU A 470 -3.39 9.70 9.52
N GLY A 471 -4.69 9.58 9.82
CA GLY A 471 -5.22 8.51 10.66
C GLY A 471 -6.27 7.70 9.90
N THR A 472 -6.14 6.38 9.89
CA THR A 472 -7.12 5.49 9.28
C THR A 472 -8.31 5.30 10.22
N ARG A 473 -9.52 5.51 9.71
CA ARG A 473 -10.78 5.33 10.42
C ARG A 473 -11.35 3.94 10.17
N GLN A 474 -11.31 3.50 8.92
CA GLN A 474 -11.81 2.22 8.45
C GLN A 474 -11.04 1.81 7.19
N VAL A 475 -10.98 0.50 6.93
CA VAL A 475 -10.51 -0.04 5.65
C VAL A 475 -11.54 -1.06 5.18
N THR A 476 -11.94 -0.95 3.92
CA THR A 476 -12.74 -1.95 3.22
C THR A 476 -11.86 -2.65 2.18
N LEU A 477 -11.73 -3.96 2.30
CA LEU A 477 -10.98 -4.80 1.37
C LEU A 477 -11.96 -5.47 0.42
N PHE A 478 -11.62 -5.44 -0.87
CA PHE A 478 -12.42 -6.07 -1.91
C PHE A 478 -11.77 -7.39 -2.32
N ARG A 479 -12.52 -8.50 -2.21
CA ARG A 479 -12.05 -9.83 -2.66
C ARG A 479 -11.94 -9.89 -4.21
N SER A 480 -11.11 -10.82 -4.69
CA SER A 480 -10.43 -10.74 -6.01
C SER A 480 -11.31 -10.69 -7.26
N GLU A 481 -12.53 -11.20 -7.24
CA GLU A 481 -13.37 -11.25 -8.44
C GLU A 481 -14.05 -9.90 -8.77
N ALA A 482 -14.04 -8.96 -7.83
CA ALA A 482 -14.76 -7.69 -7.95
C ALA A 482 -13.87 -6.46 -8.12
N ALA A 483 -12.62 -6.50 -7.65
CA ALA A 483 -11.76 -5.31 -7.59
C ALA A 483 -11.50 -4.62 -8.94
N PRO A 484 -11.31 -5.34 -10.05
CA PRO A 484 -11.16 -4.68 -11.34
C PRO A 484 -12.49 -4.10 -11.86
N ARG A 485 -13.63 -4.75 -11.58
CA ARG A 485 -14.98 -4.24 -11.86
C ARG A 485 -15.33 -3.02 -10.98
N LEU A 486 -14.72 -2.89 -9.80
CA LEU A 486 -14.86 -1.73 -8.92
C LEU A 486 -14.26 -0.47 -9.56
N ALA A 487 -13.11 -0.59 -10.24
CA ALA A 487 -12.55 0.53 -11.00
C ALA A 487 -13.51 0.97 -12.12
N GLU A 488 -14.19 0.04 -12.77
CA GLU A 488 -15.19 0.35 -13.80
C GLU A 488 -16.44 1.02 -13.23
N ARG A 489 -16.86 0.63 -12.02
CA ARG A 489 -18.02 1.23 -11.34
C ARG A 489 -17.75 2.62 -10.79
N TRP A 490 -16.50 3.01 -10.58
CA TRP A 490 -16.14 4.34 -10.08
C TRP A 490 -15.90 5.33 -11.21
N PRO A 491 -16.79 6.33 -11.41
CA PRO A 491 -16.70 7.27 -12.54
C PRO A 491 -15.37 8.03 -12.62
N LEU A 492 -14.75 8.30 -11.47
CA LEU A 492 -13.48 9.03 -11.36
C LEU A 492 -12.26 8.25 -11.87
N PHE A 493 -12.34 6.92 -12.01
CA PHE A 493 -11.29 6.14 -12.69
C PHE A 493 -11.46 6.15 -14.22
N ARG A 494 -12.59 6.63 -14.75
CA ARG A 494 -12.81 6.80 -16.20
C ARG A 494 -12.50 8.23 -16.68
N ILE A 495 -11.50 8.89 -16.07
CA ILE A 495 -11.19 10.29 -16.37
C ILE A 495 -10.75 10.51 -17.82
N GLU A 496 -10.14 9.50 -18.47
CA GLU A 496 -9.79 9.55 -19.89
C GLU A 496 -11.02 9.75 -20.79
N ARG A 497 -12.15 9.08 -20.50
CA ARG A 497 -13.40 9.27 -21.25
C ARG A 497 -14.00 10.66 -21.06
N HIS A 498 -13.74 11.31 -19.91
CA HIS A 498 -14.14 12.70 -19.68
C HIS A 498 -13.24 13.70 -20.41
N LEU A 499 -11.95 13.39 -20.59
CA LEU A 499 -11.04 14.24 -21.34
C LEU A 499 -11.30 14.17 -22.85
N GLU A 500 -11.73 13.01 -23.37
CA GLU A 500 -12.20 12.87 -24.76
C GLU A 500 -13.50 13.65 -25.00
N SER A 501 -14.41 13.72 -24.01
CA SER A 501 -15.65 14.49 -24.14
C SER A 501 -15.45 16.00 -23.99
N GLU A 502 -14.48 16.46 -23.19
CA GLU A 502 -14.09 17.89 -23.09
C GLU A 502 -13.46 18.45 -24.37
N GLY A 503 -12.99 17.57 -25.28
CA GLY A 503 -12.56 17.94 -26.64
C GLY A 503 -13.71 18.01 -27.66
N SER A 504 -14.94 17.65 -27.28
CA SER A 504 -16.11 17.77 -28.12
C SER A 504 -16.92 19.03 -27.76
N ASP A 505 -17.38 19.78 -28.76
CA ASP A 505 -18.21 20.99 -28.59
C ASP A 505 -19.63 20.69 -28.05
N ASP A 506 -19.87 19.53 -27.44
CA ASP A 506 -21.17 19.14 -26.90
C ASP A 506 -21.26 19.41 -25.37
N PRO A 507 -21.93 20.49 -24.93
CA PRO A 507 -22.04 20.87 -23.52
C PRO A 507 -22.84 19.87 -22.66
N ALA A 508 -23.47 18.85 -23.25
CA ALA A 508 -24.19 17.80 -22.51
C ALA A 508 -23.27 16.67 -21.99
N ALA A 509 -22.03 16.55 -22.50
CA ALA A 509 -21.11 15.46 -22.16
C ALA A 509 -20.11 15.80 -21.04
N ALA A 510 -20.16 17.03 -20.50
CA ALA A 510 -19.16 17.58 -19.57
C ALA A 510 -19.60 17.66 -18.10
N ALA A 511 -20.77 17.12 -17.74
CA ALA A 511 -21.22 17.10 -16.35
C ALA A 511 -20.93 15.74 -15.70
N PRO A 512 -19.99 15.63 -14.73
CA PRO A 512 -19.98 14.47 -13.86
C PRO A 512 -21.29 14.50 -13.03
N ALA A 513 -22.05 13.41 -13.08
CA ALA A 513 -23.15 13.18 -12.16
C ALA A 513 -22.62 13.16 -10.71
N PRO A 514 -23.40 13.66 -9.73
CA PRO A 514 -22.96 13.84 -8.34
C PRO A 514 -22.49 12.56 -7.65
#